data_AF-A0AAU9JQD2-F1
#
_entry.id   AF-A0AAU9JQD2-F1
#
_cell.length_a   1.000
_cell.length_b   1.000
_cell.length_c   1.000
_cell.angle_alpha   90.00
_cell.angle_beta   90.00
_cell.angle_gamma   90.00
#
_symmetry.space_group_name_H-M   'P 1'
#
loop_
_entity.id
_entity.type
_entity.pdbx_description
1 polymer ?
#
loop_
_entity_poly.entity_id
_entity_poly.type
_entity_poly.pdbx_seq_one_letter_code
_entity_poly.pdbx_strand_id
1 'polypeptide(L)'
;MFRIKFEAQYCKSNQTLCRVCNEIINKNDIRIFIYHMSGNEYYHLNCYRPKVMQYICEKDIRMNLDGDAEQRFKEWLEEWNSKYPPIDKPYHSPPNMLKQVESKPSKYKRAWIEVFRFMSPAEAASKLSFVCKEFYHITWDEELWHFYYTNEFPVPEIEINNWKNSYIAMALKACIGCHKLMEEDNFFRCPLLKKPLCMNCSNTKKFWVFTKSQAKAHYQINPNLLNVQFYLGKWSSASCYNFMIKKAVVEYRQQNKQILLKELENKPQYQDLKEILDSIKLGKLHKNVPPDANLMANPFYPCYEKLVKYLKNKEGGVKWIHGYLKNNN
;
A
#
# COMPACT_ATOMS: atom_id res chain seq x y z
N MET A 1 -8.35 -7.42 -10.44
CA MET A 1 -7.03 -7.66 -11.06
C MET A 1 -7.26 -7.73 -12.57
N PHE A 2 -6.51 -6.98 -13.40
CA PHE A 2 -6.58 -7.16 -14.85
C PHE A 2 -5.82 -8.43 -15.19
N ARG A 3 -6.53 -9.54 -15.18
CA ARG A 3 -6.10 -10.71 -15.91
C ARG A 3 -6.31 -10.34 -17.37
N ILE A 4 -5.21 -10.03 -18.07
CA ILE A 4 -5.26 -9.74 -19.49
C ILE A 4 -5.53 -11.09 -20.14
N LYS A 5 -6.78 -11.31 -20.56
CA LYS A 5 -7.12 -12.47 -21.36
C LYS A 5 -6.79 -12.15 -22.81
N PHE A 6 -5.88 -12.91 -23.38
CA PHE A 6 -5.54 -12.81 -24.80
C PHE A 6 -5.49 -14.20 -25.42
N GLU A 7 -5.57 -14.24 -26.74
CA GLU A 7 -5.52 -15.47 -27.51
C GLU A 7 -4.22 -15.52 -28.30
N ALA A 8 -3.50 -16.63 -28.18
CA ALA A 8 -2.37 -16.96 -29.04
C ALA A 8 -2.89 -17.86 -30.16
N GLN A 9 -2.82 -17.39 -31.40
CA GLN A 9 -3.36 -18.11 -32.56
C GLN A 9 -2.54 -17.83 -33.82
N TYR A 10 -2.74 -18.64 -34.86
CA TYR A 10 -2.22 -18.35 -36.19
C TYR A 10 -2.92 -17.14 -36.83
N CYS A 11 -2.16 -16.37 -37.60
CA CYS A 11 -2.75 -15.37 -38.48
C CYS A 11 -3.48 -16.04 -39.65
N LYS A 12 -4.76 -15.71 -39.86
CA LYS A 12 -5.59 -16.34 -40.91
C LYS A 12 -5.42 -15.67 -42.28
N SER A 13 -4.90 -14.44 -42.33
CA SER A 13 -4.80 -13.62 -43.55
C SER A 13 -3.59 -12.68 -43.54
N ASN A 14 -3.08 -12.31 -44.73
CA ASN A 14 -2.01 -11.32 -44.92
C ASN A 14 -2.51 -9.87 -44.88
N GLN A 15 -3.61 -9.60 -44.17
CA GLN A 15 -4.22 -8.26 -44.09
C GLN A 15 -4.19 -7.70 -42.66
N THR A 16 -3.73 -8.50 -41.70
CA THR A 16 -3.70 -8.09 -40.30
C THR A 16 -2.44 -7.27 -40.04
N LEU A 17 -2.58 -6.03 -39.57
CA LEU A 17 -1.46 -5.18 -39.18
C LEU A 17 -1.17 -5.32 -37.68
N CYS A 18 0.11 -5.36 -37.31
CA CYS A 18 0.50 -5.27 -35.92
C CYS A 18 0.29 -3.86 -35.38
N ARG A 19 -0.32 -3.74 -34.20
CA ARG A 19 -0.62 -2.46 -33.54
C ARG A 19 0.62 -1.65 -33.14
N VAL A 20 1.78 -2.29 -33.02
CA VAL A 20 3.02 -1.67 -32.52
C VAL A 20 3.92 -1.21 -33.65
N CYS A 21 4.30 -2.12 -34.56
CA CYS A 21 5.19 -1.79 -35.67
C CYS A 21 4.46 -1.36 -36.95
N ASN A 22 3.13 -1.51 -37.03
CA ASN A 22 2.32 -1.28 -38.22
C ASN A 22 2.70 -2.13 -39.45
N GLU A 23 3.48 -3.20 -39.27
CA GLU A 23 3.79 -4.16 -40.33
C GLU A 23 2.74 -5.26 -40.42
N ILE A 24 2.65 -5.89 -41.59
CA ILE A 24 1.74 -7.02 -41.84
C ILE A 24 2.20 -8.25 -41.04
N ILE A 25 1.25 -8.93 -40.39
CA ILE A 25 1.46 -10.24 -39.79
C ILE A 25 1.12 -11.29 -40.84
N ASN A 26 2.10 -12.08 -41.29
CA ASN A 26 1.88 -13.05 -42.36
C ASN A 26 0.96 -14.17 -41.91
N LYS A 27 0.23 -14.75 -42.86
CA LYS A 27 -0.61 -15.93 -42.69
C LYS A 27 0.26 -17.06 -42.15
N ASN A 28 -0.28 -17.78 -41.16
CA ASN A 28 0.39 -18.84 -40.40
C ASN A 28 1.51 -18.36 -39.44
N ASP A 29 1.80 -17.05 -39.33
CA ASP A 29 2.62 -16.57 -38.22
C ASP A 29 1.83 -16.58 -36.90
N ILE A 30 2.54 -16.80 -35.79
CA ILE A 30 1.98 -16.67 -34.44
C ILE A 30 1.67 -15.20 -34.17
N ARG A 31 0.44 -14.93 -33.74
CA ARG A 31 0.01 -13.60 -33.30
C ARG A 31 -0.67 -13.63 -31.95
N ILE A 32 -0.55 -12.50 -31.25
CA ILE A 32 -1.33 -12.22 -30.05
C ILE A 32 -2.58 -11.44 -30.46
N PHE A 33 -3.75 -11.96 -30.08
CA PHE A 33 -5.05 -11.34 -30.31
C PHE A 33 -5.66 -10.91 -28.98
N ILE A 34 -6.06 -9.64 -28.90
CA ILE A 34 -6.70 -9.08 -27.71
C ILE A 34 -8.05 -8.50 -28.09
N TYR A 35 -9.08 -8.95 -27.38
CA TYR A 35 -10.43 -8.40 -27.54
C TYR A 35 -10.60 -7.16 -26.65
N HIS A 36 -10.84 -6.01 -27.26
CA HIS A 36 -11.26 -4.80 -26.56
C HIS A 36 -12.66 -4.38 -26.99
N MET A 37 -13.38 -3.68 -26.09
CA MET A 37 -14.70 -3.11 -26.44
C MET A 37 -14.60 -2.07 -27.56
N SER A 38 -13.44 -1.43 -27.72
CA SER A 38 -13.15 -0.46 -28.79
C SER A 38 -12.69 -1.11 -30.10
N GLY A 39 -12.56 -2.44 -30.15
CA GLY A 39 -12.10 -3.17 -31.32
C GLY A 39 -11.09 -4.27 -31.00
N ASN A 40 -10.67 -4.95 -32.05
CA ASN A 40 -9.72 -6.04 -32.00
C ASN A 40 -8.29 -5.53 -32.20
N GLU A 41 -7.36 -5.95 -31.35
CA GLU A 41 -5.95 -5.62 -31.48
C GLU A 41 -5.12 -6.87 -31.79
N TYR A 42 -4.16 -6.72 -32.71
CA TYR A 42 -3.28 -7.79 -33.16
C TYR A 42 -1.82 -7.37 -33.01
N TYR A 43 -0.99 -8.32 -32.58
CA TYR A 43 0.44 -8.08 -32.38
C TYR A 43 1.24 -9.27 -32.91
N HIS A 44 2.42 -9.00 -33.51
CA HIS A 44 3.43 -10.05 -33.61
C HIS A 44 3.82 -10.52 -32.21
N LEU A 45 4.23 -11.78 -32.08
CA LEU A 45 4.67 -12.36 -30.81
C LEU A 45 5.72 -11.49 -30.09
N ASN A 46 6.72 -11.02 -30.83
CA ASN A 46 7.82 -10.22 -30.28
C ASN A 46 7.45 -8.74 -30.03
N CYS A 47 6.42 -8.24 -30.71
CA CYS A 47 5.96 -6.85 -30.55
C CYS A 47 5.03 -6.69 -29.35
N TYR A 48 4.41 -7.77 -28.87
CA TYR A 48 3.47 -7.69 -27.77
C TYR A 48 4.18 -7.34 -26.45
N ARG A 49 3.68 -6.29 -25.80
CA ARG A 49 4.07 -5.86 -24.46
C ARG A 49 2.78 -5.59 -23.65
N PRO A 50 2.53 -6.31 -22.54
CA PRO A 50 1.44 -6.00 -21.65
C PRO A 50 1.56 -4.56 -21.11
N LYS A 51 0.43 -3.89 -20.87
CA LYS A 51 0.41 -2.52 -20.29
C LYS A 51 1.14 -2.41 -18.96
N VAL A 52 1.18 -3.50 -18.20
CA VAL A 52 1.93 -3.62 -16.95
C VAL A 52 2.94 -4.74 -17.15
N MET A 53 4.23 -4.43 -16.99
CA MET A 53 5.32 -5.39 -17.05
C MET A 53 5.19 -6.38 -15.87
N GLN A 54 4.61 -7.55 -16.12
CA GLN A 54 4.28 -8.53 -15.09
C GLN A 54 4.25 -9.96 -15.66
N TYR A 55 4.26 -10.95 -14.76
CA TYR A 55 4.07 -12.36 -15.08
C TYR A 55 2.71 -12.60 -15.74
N ILE A 56 2.69 -13.42 -16.79
CA ILE A 56 1.50 -13.81 -17.55
C ILE A 56 1.14 -15.24 -17.15
N CYS A 57 -0.05 -15.40 -16.55
CA CYS A 57 -0.57 -16.70 -16.20
C CYS A 57 -1.09 -17.46 -17.42
N GLU A 58 -0.68 -18.72 -17.59
CA GLU A 58 -1.14 -19.58 -18.69
C GLU A 58 -2.66 -19.73 -18.74
N LYS A 59 -3.33 -19.78 -17.58
CA LYS A 59 -4.80 -19.83 -17.49
C LYS A 59 -5.52 -18.62 -18.09
N ASP A 60 -4.81 -17.51 -18.29
CA ASP A 60 -5.36 -16.29 -18.91
C ASP A 60 -5.12 -16.26 -20.42
N ILE A 61 -4.43 -17.27 -20.97
CA ILE A 61 -4.14 -17.39 -22.39
C ILE A 61 -5.10 -18.42 -22.99
N ARG A 62 -5.84 -18.03 -24.03
CA ARG A 62 -6.52 -18.99 -24.90
C ARG A 62 -5.53 -19.42 -25.99
N MET A 63 -5.10 -20.67 -25.98
CA MET A 63 -4.15 -21.17 -26.95
C MET A 63 -4.89 -21.88 -28.10
N ASN A 64 -4.64 -21.42 -29.32
CA ASN A 64 -5.17 -22.00 -30.56
C ASN A 64 -4.00 -22.16 -31.55
N LEU A 65 -2.99 -22.86 -31.07
CA LEU A 65 -1.74 -23.21 -31.75
C LEU A 65 -1.54 -24.71 -31.54
N ASP A 66 -0.83 -25.35 -32.46
CA ASP A 66 -0.48 -26.76 -32.43
C ASP A 66 0.99 -26.96 -32.83
N GLY A 67 1.55 -28.13 -32.49
CA GLY A 67 2.89 -28.53 -32.91
C GLY A 67 4.00 -27.54 -32.55
N ASP A 68 4.84 -27.21 -33.54
CA ASP A 68 5.99 -26.32 -33.38
C ASP A 68 5.61 -24.91 -32.91
N ALA A 69 4.46 -24.38 -33.36
CA ALA A 69 4.04 -23.04 -33.00
C ALA A 69 3.65 -22.92 -31.53
N GLU A 70 3.00 -23.96 -30.97
CA GLU A 70 2.69 -24.01 -29.55
C GLU A 70 3.97 -24.00 -28.70
N GLN A 71 4.98 -24.78 -29.12
CA GLN A 71 6.28 -24.84 -28.45
C GLN A 71 7.00 -23.49 -28.48
N ARG A 72 7.09 -22.84 -29.64
CA ARG A 72 7.70 -21.52 -29.78
C ARG A 72 6.98 -20.44 -28.95
N PHE A 73 5.66 -20.53 -28.83
CA PHE A 73 4.90 -19.63 -27.96
C PHE A 73 5.21 -19.87 -26.46
N LYS A 74 5.31 -21.14 -26.04
CA LYS A 74 5.68 -21.49 -24.66
C LYS A 74 7.08 -21.00 -24.30
N GLU A 75 8.05 -21.15 -25.19
CA GLU A 75 9.41 -20.64 -25.00
C GLU A 75 9.43 -19.12 -24.85
N TRP A 76 8.70 -18.39 -25.71
CA TRP A 76 8.52 -16.95 -25.57
C TRP A 76 7.88 -16.57 -24.21
N LEU A 77 6.87 -17.32 -23.78
CA LEU A 77 6.18 -17.09 -22.52
C LEU A 77 7.10 -17.34 -21.32
N GLU A 78 7.92 -18.39 -21.36
CA GLU A 78 8.90 -18.71 -20.33
C GLU A 78 10.00 -17.63 -20.27
N GLU A 79 10.53 -17.20 -21.41
CA GLU A 79 11.52 -16.12 -21.47
C GLU A 79 10.96 -14.81 -20.92
N TRP A 80 9.70 -14.48 -21.25
CA TRP A 80 9.00 -13.34 -20.68
C TRP A 80 8.85 -13.48 -19.16
N ASN A 81 8.30 -14.61 -18.71
CA ASN A 81 7.99 -14.85 -17.31
C ASN A 81 9.24 -14.99 -16.43
N SER A 82 10.39 -15.40 -16.97
CA SER A 82 11.67 -15.44 -16.24
C SER A 82 12.05 -14.08 -15.62
N LYS A 83 11.56 -12.99 -16.20
CA LYS A 83 11.82 -11.60 -15.77
C LYS A 83 10.90 -11.13 -14.65
N TYR A 84 9.85 -11.89 -14.31
CA TYR A 84 8.81 -11.46 -13.37
C TYR A 84 8.42 -12.58 -12.38
N PRO A 85 8.19 -12.25 -11.09
CA PRO A 85 7.78 -13.25 -10.12
C PRO A 85 6.37 -13.81 -10.45
N PRO A 86 6.13 -15.13 -10.28
CA PRO A 86 4.82 -15.74 -10.50
C PRO A 86 3.73 -15.07 -9.66
N ILE A 87 2.60 -14.71 -10.28
CA ILE A 87 1.47 -14.07 -9.58
C ILE A 87 0.56 -15.11 -8.91
N ASP A 88 0.46 -16.29 -9.52
CA ASP A 88 -0.46 -17.37 -9.18
C ASP A 88 0.19 -18.51 -8.41
N LYS A 89 1.51 -18.66 -8.46
CA LYS A 89 2.23 -19.60 -7.61
C LYS A 89 2.59 -18.95 -6.28
N PRO A 90 2.53 -19.67 -5.14
CA PRO A 90 3.13 -19.19 -3.91
C PRO A 90 4.59 -18.84 -4.16
N TYR A 91 4.99 -17.61 -3.80
CA TYR A 91 6.37 -17.18 -3.93
C TYR A 91 7.23 -18.05 -3.01
N HIS A 92 8.02 -18.94 -3.61
CA HIS A 92 9.09 -19.63 -2.92
C HIS A 92 10.30 -18.70 -2.99
N SER A 93 10.60 -18.00 -1.88
CA SER A 93 11.89 -17.33 -1.77
C SER A 93 12.97 -18.36 -2.07
N PRO A 94 13.90 -18.11 -3.00
CA PRO A 94 15.13 -18.91 -3.04
C PRO A 94 15.74 -18.89 -1.64
N PRO A 95 16.37 -20.00 -1.18
CA PRO A 95 17.02 -20.03 0.12
C PRO A 95 18.03 -18.90 0.14
N ASN A 96 17.66 -17.82 0.82
CA ASN A 96 18.47 -16.63 0.91
C ASN A 96 19.71 -17.05 1.71
N MET A 97 20.82 -17.32 1.03
CA MET A 97 22.14 -17.46 1.65
C MET A 97 22.58 -16.08 2.12
N LEU A 98 21.85 -15.52 3.07
CA LEU A 98 22.26 -14.34 3.79
C LEU A 98 23.53 -14.72 4.53
N LYS A 99 24.66 -14.12 4.12
CA LYS A 99 25.92 -14.23 4.85
C LYS A 99 25.65 -13.85 6.30
N GLN A 100 25.61 -14.85 7.18
CA GLN A 100 25.56 -14.60 8.60
C GLN A 100 26.85 -13.89 8.96
N VAL A 101 26.74 -12.64 9.40
CA VAL A 101 27.88 -11.93 9.96
C VAL A 101 28.13 -12.56 11.32
N GLU A 102 29.17 -13.38 11.43
CA GLU A 102 29.58 -13.94 12.71
C GLU A 102 29.98 -12.79 13.65
N SER A 103 29.29 -12.68 14.78
CA SER A 103 29.64 -11.74 15.84
C SER A 103 29.36 -12.38 17.19
N LYS A 104 30.13 -11.98 18.21
CA LYS A 104 29.89 -12.43 19.57
C LYS A 104 28.54 -11.87 20.05
N PRO A 105 27.67 -12.69 20.65
CA PRO A 105 26.39 -12.23 21.17
C PRO A 105 26.62 -11.15 22.24
N SER A 106 25.83 -10.06 22.17
CA SER A 106 25.90 -8.99 23.15
C SER A 106 25.41 -9.45 24.52
N LYS A 107 26.05 -8.94 25.58
CA LYS A 107 25.59 -9.11 26.97
C LYS A 107 24.19 -8.55 27.22
N TYR A 108 23.73 -7.61 26.38
CA TYR A 108 22.40 -7.00 26.47
C TYR A 108 21.37 -7.61 25.52
N LYS A 109 21.74 -8.66 24.77
CA LYS A 109 20.87 -9.31 23.78
C LYS A 109 19.46 -9.55 24.33
N ARG A 110 19.34 -10.12 25.53
CA ARG A 110 18.05 -10.43 26.14
C ARG A 110 17.20 -9.19 26.40
N ALA A 111 17.80 -8.15 26.99
CA ALA A 111 17.09 -6.90 27.30
C ALA A 111 16.58 -6.24 26.02
N TRP A 112 17.40 -6.22 24.97
CA TRP A 112 17.00 -5.66 23.68
C TRP A 112 15.91 -6.46 22.97
N ILE A 113 15.91 -7.80 23.06
CA ILE A 113 14.79 -8.61 22.55
C ILE A 113 13.49 -8.17 23.21
N GLU A 114 13.45 -8.03 24.54
CA GLU A 114 12.25 -7.56 25.25
C GLU A 114 11.82 -6.15 24.82
N VAL A 115 12.77 -5.24 24.62
CA VAL A 115 12.47 -3.89 24.09
C VAL A 115 11.89 -3.98 22.67
N PHE A 116 12.43 -4.84 21.81
CA PHE A 116 12.00 -4.95 20.41
C PHE A 116 10.62 -5.60 20.28
N ARG A 117 10.17 -6.40 21.26
CA ARG A 117 8.81 -6.93 21.30
C ARG A 117 7.73 -5.84 21.35
N PHE A 118 8.05 -4.64 21.83
CA PHE A 118 7.14 -3.48 21.81
C PHE A 118 7.06 -2.80 20.44
N MET A 119 7.91 -3.18 19.49
CA MET A 119 7.98 -2.62 18.15
C MET A 119 7.27 -3.54 17.16
N SER A 120 6.73 -2.98 16.08
CA SER A 120 6.13 -3.79 15.03
C SER A 120 7.20 -4.56 14.22
N PRO A 121 6.86 -5.70 13.61
CA PRO A 121 7.80 -6.47 12.78
C PRO A 121 8.43 -5.64 11.64
N ALA A 122 7.65 -4.71 11.08
CA ALA A 122 8.13 -3.78 10.06
C ALA A 122 9.19 -2.81 10.61
N GLU A 123 9.03 -2.31 11.84
CA GLU A 123 9.98 -1.39 12.47
C GLU A 123 11.25 -2.10 12.90
N ALA A 124 11.13 -3.31 13.45
CA ALA A 124 12.27 -4.17 13.72
C ALA A 124 13.09 -4.42 12.43
N ALA A 125 12.43 -4.82 11.35
CA ALA A 125 13.13 -5.17 10.11
C ALA A 125 13.71 -3.95 9.35
N SER A 126 13.07 -2.78 9.39
CA SER A 126 13.42 -1.64 8.51
C SER A 126 13.97 -0.39 9.20
N LYS A 127 13.85 -0.28 10.53
CA LYS A 127 14.38 0.87 11.29
C LYS A 127 15.48 0.43 12.23
N LEU A 128 15.20 -0.54 13.10
CA LEU A 128 16.13 -0.96 14.14
C LEU A 128 17.37 -1.63 13.56
N SER A 129 17.21 -2.43 12.50
CA SER A 129 18.29 -3.13 11.82
C SER A 129 19.38 -2.20 11.25
N PHE A 130 19.08 -0.92 11.05
CA PHE A 130 20.02 0.09 10.52
C PHE A 130 20.66 0.96 11.60
N VAL A 131 20.28 0.82 12.87
CA VAL A 131 20.81 1.67 13.96
C VAL A 131 22.26 1.31 14.27
N CYS A 132 22.54 0.02 14.52
CA CYS A 132 23.88 -0.47 14.79
C CYS A 132 23.98 -1.98 14.49
N LYS A 133 25.22 -2.50 14.45
CA LYS A 133 25.49 -3.93 14.21
C LYS A 133 24.79 -4.84 15.23
N GLU A 134 24.77 -4.46 16.50
CA GLU A 134 24.09 -5.22 17.55
C GLU A 134 22.58 -5.31 17.29
N PHE A 135 21.93 -4.19 16.96
CA PHE A 135 20.50 -4.17 16.67
C PHE A 135 20.17 -4.97 15.43
N TYR A 136 21.02 -4.91 14.39
CA TYR A 136 20.93 -5.81 13.25
C TYR A 136 20.85 -7.26 13.74
N HIS A 137 21.86 -7.77 14.46
CA HIS A 137 21.85 -9.16 14.93
C HIS A 137 20.59 -9.53 15.73
N ILE A 138 20.10 -8.63 16.57
CA ILE A 138 18.92 -8.87 17.41
C ILE A 138 17.64 -8.88 16.56
N THR A 139 17.53 -8.03 15.54
CA THR A 139 16.40 -8.07 14.58
C THR A 139 16.43 -9.31 13.67
N TRP A 140 17.50 -10.10 13.70
CA TRP A 140 17.62 -11.39 13.03
C TRP A 140 17.53 -12.57 13.99
N ASP A 141 17.29 -12.32 15.28
CA ASP A 141 17.23 -13.38 16.28
C ASP A 141 15.93 -14.20 16.19
N GLU A 142 16.06 -15.52 16.20
CA GLU A 142 14.94 -16.45 16.09
C GLU A 142 13.92 -16.26 17.24
N GLU A 143 14.36 -15.91 18.45
CA GLU A 143 13.46 -15.72 19.59
C GLU A 143 12.50 -14.53 19.38
N LEU A 144 12.98 -13.47 18.74
CA LEU A 144 12.17 -12.29 18.42
C LEU A 144 11.12 -12.62 17.34
N TRP A 145 11.51 -13.35 16.30
CA TRP A 145 10.60 -13.74 15.23
C TRP A 145 9.61 -14.82 15.65
N HIS A 146 10.01 -15.73 16.54
CA HIS A 146 9.11 -16.66 17.20
C HIS A 146 8.01 -15.91 17.94
N PHE A 147 8.37 -14.90 18.76
CA PHE A 147 7.39 -14.05 19.43
C PHE A 147 6.42 -13.37 18.46
N TYR A 148 6.93 -12.73 17.40
CA TYR A 148 6.07 -12.07 16.41
C TYR A 148 5.15 -13.06 15.70
N TYR A 149 5.64 -14.25 15.39
CA TYR A 149 4.84 -15.31 14.79
C TYR A 149 3.70 -15.74 15.71
N THR A 150 4.00 -16.14 16.95
CA THR A 150 2.99 -16.66 17.88
C THR A 150 1.97 -15.62 18.32
N ASN A 151 2.34 -14.33 18.26
CA ASN A 151 1.43 -13.24 18.59
C ASN A 151 0.41 -12.94 17.47
N GLU A 152 0.76 -13.18 16.20
CA GLU A 152 -0.10 -12.85 15.06
C GLU A 152 -0.75 -14.07 14.39
N PHE A 153 -0.15 -15.25 14.50
CA PHE A 153 -0.56 -16.45 13.80
C PHE A 153 -0.74 -17.63 14.75
N PRO A 154 -1.59 -18.62 14.38
CA PRO A 154 -1.70 -19.87 15.12
C PRO A 154 -0.35 -20.58 15.22
N VAL A 155 -0.08 -21.20 16.37
CA VAL A 155 1.12 -22.02 16.59
C VAL A 155 1.15 -23.13 15.53
N PRO A 156 2.27 -23.31 14.82
CA PRO A 156 2.38 -24.32 13.78
C PRO A 156 2.39 -25.73 14.39
N GLU A 157 1.80 -26.70 13.68
CA GLU A 157 1.85 -28.12 14.07
C GLU A 157 3.22 -28.77 13.76
N ILE A 158 4.00 -28.12 12.90
CA ILE A 158 5.30 -28.61 12.41
C ILE A 158 6.41 -27.75 13.00
N GLU A 159 7.55 -28.37 13.30
CA GLU A 159 8.76 -27.67 13.73
C GLU A 159 9.24 -26.67 12.67
N ILE A 160 9.46 -25.42 13.09
CA ILE A 160 9.90 -24.34 12.21
C ILE A 160 11.41 -24.14 12.36
N ASN A 161 12.12 -24.37 11.25
CA ASN A 161 13.58 -24.19 11.19
C ASN A 161 14.02 -22.71 11.06
N ASN A 162 13.10 -21.81 10.68
CA ASN A 162 13.39 -20.38 10.54
C ASN A 162 12.11 -19.54 10.77
N TRP A 163 11.98 -18.97 11.95
CA TRP A 163 10.79 -18.23 12.37
C TRP A 163 10.57 -16.96 11.55
N LYS A 164 11.64 -16.29 11.13
CA LYS A 164 11.54 -15.08 10.29
C LYS A 164 10.93 -15.37 8.93
N ASN A 165 11.45 -16.36 8.22
CA ASN A 165 10.97 -16.74 6.90
C ASN A 165 9.53 -17.26 6.99
N SER A 166 9.22 -18.05 8.00
CA SER A 166 7.85 -18.50 8.27
C SER A 166 6.90 -17.34 8.56
N TYR A 167 7.31 -16.38 9.39
CA TYR A 167 6.53 -15.17 9.65
C TYR A 167 6.25 -14.40 8.36
N ILE A 168 7.28 -14.17 7.53
CA ILE A 168 7.12 -13.47 6.25
C ILE A 168 6.16 -14.24 5.32
N ALA A 169 6.32 -15.55 5.21
CA ALA A 169 5.46 -16.40 4.38
C ALA A 169 3.99 -16.33 4.85
N MET A 170 3.74 -16.42 6.16
CA MET A 170 2.40 -16.30 6.72
C MET A 170 1.83 -14.89 6.53
N ALA A 171 2.61 -13.84 6.79
CA ALA A 171 2.20 -12.45 6.60
C ALA A 171 1.92 -12.08 5.12
N LEU A 172 2.43 -12.86 4.16
CA LEU A 172 2.10 -12.74 2.73
C LEU A 172 0.86 -13.53 2.32
N LYS A 173 0.49 -14.58 3.07
CA LYS A 173 -0.72 -15.39 2.85
C LYS A 173 -1.92 -14.91 3.67
N ALA A 174 -1.67 -14.20 4.76
CA ALA A 174 -2.69 -13.67 5.65
C ALA A 174 -3.41 -12.45 5.04
N CYS A 175 -4.69 -12.31 5.40
CA CYS A 175 -5.46 -11.12 5.13
C CYS A 175 -4.83 -9.90 5.82
N ILE A 176 -4.51 -8.85 5.07
CA ILE A 176 -3.94 -7.60 5.63
C ILE A 176 -4.90 -6.85 6.58
N GLY A 177 -6.18 -7.22 6.62
CA GLY A 177 -7.19 -6.63 7.50
C GLY A 177 -7.30 -7.31 8.86
N CYS A 178 -7.50 -8.62 8.85
CA CYS A 178 -7.79 -9.40 10.04
C CYS A 178 -6.70 -10.43 10.39
N HIS A 179 -5.60 -10.49 9.64
CA HIS A 179 -4.48 -11.42 9.82
C HIS A 179 -4.84 -12.92 9.74
N LYS A 180 -6.10 -13.26 9.43
CA LYS A 180 -6.51 -14.64 9.16
C LYS A 180 -5.80 -15.17 7.90
N LEU A 181 -5.25 -16.38 8.01
CA LEU A 181 -4.74 -17.12 6.87
C LEU A 181 -5.89 -17.40 5.90
N MET A 182 -5.62 -17.21 4.61
CA MET A 182 -6.59 -17.46 3.56
C MET A 182 -6.40 -18.86 3.03
N GLU A 183 -7.46 -19.65 3.00
CA GLU A 183 -7.52 -20.86 2.19
C GLU A 183 -7.49 -20.48 0.70
N GLU A 184 -7.02 -21.40 -0.13
CA GLU A 184 -6.88 -21.18 -1.56
C GLU A 184 -8.24 -20.75 -2.16
N ASP A 185 -8.20 -19.77 -3.08
CA ASP A 185 -9.33 -19.22 -3.84
C ASP A 185 -10.33 -18.25 -3.16
N ASN A 186 -10.34 -18.08 -1.83
CA ASN A 186 -11.32 -17.20 -1.15
C ASN A 186 -10.83 -15.78 -0.80
N PHE A 187 -9.91 -15.21 -1.59
CA PHE A 187 -9.35 -13.89 -1.32
C PHE A 187 -9.19 -13.00 -2.55
N PHE A 188 -9.28 -11.69 -2.31
CA PHE A 188 -8.92 -10.68 -3.30
C PHE A 188 -7.48 -10.23 -3.05
N ARG A 189 -6.60 -10.37 -4.05
CA ARG A 189 -5.28 -9.70 -3.99
C ARG A 189 -5.46 -8.20 -4.16
N CYS A 190 -5.14 -7.48 -3.09
CA CYS A 190 -5.12 -6.04 -3.02
C CYS A 190 -4.25 -5.45 -4.15
N PRO A 191 -4.79 -4.68 -5.11
CA PRO A 191 -4.05 -4.23 -6.28
C PRO A 191 -2.90 -3.29 -5.94
N LEU A 192 -3.02 -2.49 -4.87
CA LEU A 192 -1.99 -1.53 -4.46
C LEU A 192 -0.95 -2.17 -3.53
N LEU A 193 -1.37 -2.97 -2.55
CA LEU A 193 -0.47 -3.54 -1.53
C LEU A 193 0.05 -4.94 -1.90
N LYS A 194 -0.49 -5.55 -2.95
CA LYS A 194 -0.19 -6.91 -3.42
C LYS A 194 -0.40 -8.02 -2.38
N LYS A 195 -1.02 -7.70 -1.24
CA LYS A 195 -1.36 -8.64 -0.16
C LYS A 195 -2.79 -9.20 -0.28
N PRO A 196 -3.07 -10.39 0.28
CA PRO A 196 -4.43 -10.92 0.40
C PRO A 196 -5.34 -10.02 1.24
N LEU A 197 -6.60 -9.97 0.85
CA LEU A 197 -7.67 -9.32 1.60
C LEU A 197 -8.91 -10.23 1.53
N CYS A 198 -9.41 -10.66 2.68
CA CYS A 198 -10.62 -11.47 2.75
C CYS A 198 -11.85 -10.64 2.36
N MET A 199 -12.91 -11.31 1.91
CA MET A 199 -14.15 -10.66 1.47
C MET A 199 -14.75 -9.75 2.56
N ASN A 200 -14.76 -10.22 3.81
CA ASN A 200 -15.25 -9.44 4.95
C ASN A 200 -14.46 -8.13 5.13
N CYS A 201 -13.12 -8.20 5.11
CA CYS A 201 -12.29 -7.01 5.24
C CYS A 201 -12.42 -6.08 4.03
N SER A 202 -12.54 -6.63 2.82
CA SER A 202 -12.67 -5.86 1.59
C SER A 202 -13.91 -4.95 1.58
N ASN A 203 -14.98 -5.39 2.24
CA ASN A 203 -16.22 -4.62 2.36
C ASN A 203 -16.17 -3.53 3.44
N THR A 204 -15.14 -3.52 4.30
CA THR A 204 -15.02 -2.49 5.34
C THR A 204 -14.54 -1.16 4.76
N LYS A 205 -15.03 -0.06 5.34
CA LYS A 205 -14.62 1.31 4.97
C LYS A 205 -13.10 1.55 5.09
N LYS A 206 -12.38 0.74 5.87
CA LYS A 206 -10.92 0.81 6.01
C LYS A 206 -10.21 0.56 4.67
N PHE A 207 -10.73 -0.38 3.88
CA PHE A 207 -10.13 -0.82 2.61
C PHE A 207 -10.81 -0.23 1.38
N TRP A 208 -11.68 0.76 1.54
CA TRP A 208 -12.16 1.54 0.41
C TRP A 208 -11.01 2.28 -0.26
N VAL A 209 -11.08 2.38 -1.59
CA VAL A 209 -10.07 3.04 -2.41
C VAL A 209 -10.61 4.41 -2.82
N PHE A 210 -9.80 5.45 -2.64
CA PHE A 210 -10.14 6.83 -2.98
C PHE A 210 -9.23 7.32 -4.11
N THR A 211 -9.80 7.99 -5.11
CA THR A 211 -9.06 8.86 -6.02
C THR A 211 -8.65 10.14 -5.30
N LYS A 212 -7.73 10.92 -5.89
CA LYS A 212 -7.38 12.27 -5.37
C LYS A 212 -8.62 13.15 -5.17
N SER A 213 -9.53 13.20 -6.15
CA SER A 213 -10.74 14.02 -6.06
C SER A 213 -11.68 13.57 -4.93
N GLN A 214 -11.88 12.25 -4.78
CA GLN A 214 -12.68 11.70 -3.68
C GLN A 214 -12.04 11.99 -2.31
N ALA A 215 -10.71 11.86 -2.20
CA ALA A 215 -9.99 12.15 -0.97
C ALA A 215 -10.11 13.65 -0.61
N LYS A 216 -9.98 14.54 -1.59
CA LYS A 216 -10.18 15.99 -1.43
C LYS A 216 -11.59 16.31 -0.93
N ALA A 217 -12.61 15.75 -1.57
CA ALA A 217 -14.00 15.97 -1.18
C ALA A 217 -14.29 15.45 0.24
N HIS A 218 -13.80 14.26 0.58
CA HIS A 218 -14.09 13.62 1.87
C HIS A 218 -13.32 14.26 3.05
N TYR A 219 -12.04 14.56 2.86
CA TYR A 219 -11.17 15.06 3.95
C TYR A 219 -11.00 16.57 3.97
N GLN A 220 -11.47 17.27 2.92
CA GLN A 220 -11.33 18.71 2.73
C GLN A 220 -9.86 19.18 2.72
N ILE A 221 -8.94 18.29 2.30
CA ILE A 221 -7.50 18.55 2.21
C ILE A 221 -7.05 18.26 0.77
N ASN A 222 -6.20 19.12 0.20
CA ASN A 222 -5.56 18.82 -1.08
C ASN A 222 -4.65 17.58 -0.93
N PRO A 223 -4.90 16.47 -1.64
CA PRO A 223 -4.11 15.25 -1.48
C PRO A 223 -2.64 15.39 -1.82
N ASN A 224 -2.23 16.41 -2.59
CA ASN A 224 -0.82 16.69 -2.87
C ASN A 224 -0.07 17.22 -1.64
N LEU A 225 -0.78 17.74 -0.63
CA LEU A 225 -0.21 18.13 0.66
C LEU A 225 -0.09 16.93 1.62
N LEU A 226 -0.73 15.82 1.29
CA LEU A 226 -0.59 14.57 2.01
C LEU A 226 0.60 13.83 1.42
N ASN A 227 1.59 13.48 2.24
CA ASN A 227 2.72 12.64 1.82
C ASN A 227 2.27 11.17 1.64
N VAL A 228 1.31 10.95 0.73
CA VAL A 228 0.70 9.64 0.48
C VAL A 228 0.82 9.30 -1.01
N GLN A 229 1.31 8.10 -1.29
CA GLN A 229 1.46 7.62 -2.65
C GLN A 229 0.10 7.16 -3.19
N PHE A 230 -0.26 7.67 -4.38
CA PHE A 230 -1.39 7.18 -5.17
C PHE A 230 -0.85 6.32 -6.31
N TYR A 231 -1.40 5.13 -6.50
CA TYR A 231 -0.97 4.22 -7.57
C TYR A 231 -2.00 4.19 -8.69
N LEU A 232 -1.54 3.99 -9.92
CA LEU A 232 -2.40 3.92 -11.10
C LEU A 232 -3.31 2.69 -11.03
N GLY A 233 -4.63 2.92 -11.08
CA GLY A 233 -5.65 1.88 -11.14
C GLY A 233 -6.05 1.47 -12.56
N LYS A 234 -7.12 0.66 -12.66
CA LYS A 234 -7.72 0.14 -13.91
C LYS A 234 -7.93 1.17 -15.02
N TRP A 235 -8.27 2.38 -14.63
CA TRP A 235 -8.80 3.43 -15.50
C TRP A 235 -7.87 4.64 -15.56
N SER A 236 -6.57 4.42 -15.36
CA SER A 236 -5.54 5.48 -15.26
C SER A 236 -5.76 6.50 -14.14
N SER A 237 -6.82 6.35 -13.33
CA SER A 237 -7.03 7.14 -12.13
C SER A 237 -6.06 6.67 -11.04
N ALA A 238 -5.24 7.59 -10.54
CA ALA A 238 -4.38 7.34 -9.39
C ALA A 238 -5.22 7.27 -8.11
N SER A 239 -5.08 6.18 -7.36
CA SER A 239 -5.90 5.88 -6.18
C SER A 239 -5.08 5.37 -4.99
N CYS A 240 -5.62 5.54 -3.80
CA CYS A 240 -4.98 5.12 -2.54
C CYS A 240 -6.03 4.57 -1.56
N TYR A 241 -5.62 3.70 -0.63
CA TYR A 241 -6.51 3.16 0.39
C TYR A 241 -6.90 4.20 1.44
N ASN A 242 -8.14 4.14 1.89
CA ASN A 242 -8.70 5.05 2.87
C ASN A 242 -7.91 5.04 4.19
N PHE A 243 -7.46 3.87 4.67
CA PHE A 243 -6.66 3.81 5.91
C PHE A 243 -5.32 4.54 5.78
N MET A 244 -4.68 4.50 4.60
CA MET A 244 -3.42 5.20 4.34
C MET A 244 -3.66 6.72 4.31
N ILE A 245 -4.70 7.15 3.60
CA ILE A 245 -5.09 8.57 3.55
C ILE A 245 -5.45 9.06 4.96
N LYS A 246 -6.23 8.29 5.73
CA LYS A 246 -6.63 8.65 7.08
C LYS A 246 -5.43 8.83 8.00
N LYS A 247 -4.42 7.96 7.90
CA LYS A 247 -3.15 8.10 8.63
C LYS A 247 -2.43 9.40 8.25
N ALA A 248 -2.23 9.64 6.95
CA ALA A 248 -1.57 10.84 6.44
C ALA A 248 -2.32 12.14 6.81
N VAL A 249 -3.66 12.11 6.82
CA VAL A 249 -4.50 13.25 7.25
C VAL A 249 -4.31 13.57 8.72
N VAL A 250 -4.20 12.55 9.58
CA VAL A 250 -3.93 12.76 11.01
C VAL A 250 -2.53 13.35 11.22
N GLU A 251 -1.52 12.82 10.53
CA GLU A 251 -0.15 13.34 10.58
C GLU A 251 -0.07 14.80 10.09
N TYR A 252 -0.70 15.12 8.96
CA TYR A 252 -0.79 16.48 8.43
C TYR A 252 -1.47 17.45 9.42
N ARG A 253 -2.58 17.04 10.02
CA ARG A 253 -3.29 17.84 11.02
C ARG A 253 -2.47 18.04 12.30
N GLN A 254 -1.73 17.01 12.71
CA GLN A 254 -0.83 17.10 13.86
C GLN A 254 0.30 18.09 13.58
N GLN A 255 0.88 18.08 12.39
CA GLN A 255 1.88 19.06 11.98
C GLN A 255 1.32 20.49 12.02
N ASN A 256 0.13 20.72 11.46
CA ASN A 256 -0.54 22.02 11.52
C ASN A 256 -0.80 22.47 12.97
N LYS A 257 -1.24 21.55 13.84
CA LYS A 257 -1.44 21.83 15.26
C LYS A 257 -0.15 22.29 15.93
N GLN A 258 0.97 21.61 15.68
CA GLN A 258 2.27 21.97 16.24
C GLN A 258 2.77 23.33 15.74
N ILE A 259 2.57 23.63 14.45
CA ILE A 259 2.91 24.95 13.88
C ILE A 259 2.12 26.05 14.59
N LEU A 260 0.81 25.85 14.74
CA LEU A 260 -0.07 26.82 15.38
C LEU A 260 0.28 27.05 16.85
N LEU A 261 0.58 25.98 17.60
CA LEU A 261 1.00 26.10 19.00
C LEU A 261 2.28 26.95 19.14
N LYS A 262 3.24 26.81 18.22
CA LYS A 262 4.45 27.65 18.20
C LYS A 262 4.14 29.11 17.89
N GLU A 263 3.23 29.38 16.95
CA GLU A 263 2.81 30.75 16.62
C GLU A 263 2.09 31.45 17.78
N LEU A 264 1.41 30.67 18.64
CA LEU A 264 0.65 31.18 19.79
C LEU A 264 1.48 31.32 21.07
N GLU A 265 2.68 30.73 21.16
CA GLU A 265 3.47 30.60 22.40
C GLU A 265 3.72 31.95 23.12
N ASN A 266 3.85 33.03 22.35
CA ASN A 266 4.10 34.38 22.88
C ASN A 266 2.83 35.24 23.04
N LYS A 267 1.63 34.63 23.01
CA LYS A 267 0.36 35.37 23.04
C LYS A 267 -0.31 35.29 24.42
N PRO A 268 -0.98 36.37 24.90
CA PRO A 268 -1.63 36.38 26.20
C PRO A 268 -2.66 35.26 26.40
N GLN A 269 -3.36 34.87 25.31
CA GLN A 269 -4.37 33.81 25.35
C GLN A 269 -3.81 32.40 25.07
N TYR A 270 -2.49 32.19 25.15
CA TYR A 270 -1.86 30.92 24.76
C TYR A 270 -2.42 29.70 25.51
N GLN A 271 -2.55 29.77 26.83
CA GLN A 271 -2.97 28.62 27.63
C GLN A 271 -4.40 28.20 27.29
N ASP A 272 -5.33 29.16 27.21
CA ASP A 272 -6.72 28.89 26.83
C ASP A 272 -6.83 28.26 25.43
N LEU A 273 -6.10 28.83 24.46
CA LEU A 273 -6.10 28.32 23.08
C LEU A 273 -5.41 26.95 22.97
N LYS A 274 -4.39 26.68 23.78
CA LYS A 274 -3.70 25.39 23.86
C LYS A 274 -4.64 24.31 24.39
N GLU A 275 -5.36 24.56 25.48
CA GLU A 275 -6.34 23.62 26.03
C GLU A 275 -7.43 23.28 25.00
N ILE A 276 -7.95 24.29 24.30
CA ILE A 276 -8.91 24.09 23.21
C ILE A 276 -8.29 23.22 22.10
N LEU A 277 -7.08 23.53 21.64
CA LEU A 277 -6.38 22.76 20.60
C LEU A 277 -6.09 21.32 21.04
N ASP A 278 -5.80 21.10 22.32
CA ASP A 278 -5.55 19.79 22.91
C ASP A 278 -6.80 18.93 23.01
N SER A 279 -7.98 19.55 23.19
CA SER A 279 -9.26 18.85 23.14
C SER A 279 -9.65 18.33 21.74
N ILE A 280 -9.08 18.89 20.66
CA ILE A 280 -9.51 18.58 19.28
C ILE A 280 -9.04 17.18 18.82
N LYS A 281 -10.00 16.28 18.60
CA LYS A 281 -9.77 14.94 18.04
C LYS A 281 -9.51 14.99 16.52
N LEU A 282 -8.25 15.18 16.14
CA LEU A 282 -7.79 15.37 14.74
C LEU A 282 -8.33 14.33 13.74
N GLY A 283 -8.44 13.06 14.15
CA GLY A 283 -8.95 11.97 13.33
C GLY A 283 -10.44 12.07 12.98
N LYS A 284 -11.21 12.92 13.68
CA LYS A 284 -12.66 13.06 13.50
C LYS A 284 -13.08 14.35 12.77
N LEU A 285 -12.16 15.27 12.47
CA LEU A 285 -12.51 16.57 11.87
C LEU A 285 -13.18 16.48 10.48
N HIS A 286 -13.10 15.34 9.79
CA HIS A 286 -13.83 15.13 8.52
C HIS A 286 -15.34 14.91 8.71
N LYS A 287 -15.75 14.51 9.92
CA LYS A 287 -17.15 14.47 10.34
C LYS A 287 -17.47 15.85 10.90
N ASN A 288 -18.64 16.40 10.59
CA ASN A 288 -19.17 17.57 11.29
C ASN A 288 -19.51 17.13 12.71
N VAL A 289 -18.49 16.99 13.57
CA VAL A 289 -18.68 16.63 14.97
C VAL A 289 -19.01 17.93 15.69
N PRO A 290 -20.24 18.07 16.21
CA PRO A 290 -20.56 19.20 17.06
C PRO A 290 -19.61 19.18 18.27
N PRO A 291 -19.13 20.33 18.72
CA PRO A 291 -18.29 20.43 19.90
C PRO A 291 -19.03 19.94 21.14
N ASP A 292 -18.25 19.57 22.16
CA ASP A 292 -18.78 19.20 23.47
C ASP A 292 -19.61 20.35 24.05
N ALA A 293 -20.69 20.04 24.78
CA ALA A 293 -21.50 21.04 25.46
C ALA A 293 -20.67 21.92 26.41
N ASN A 294 -19.63 21.35 27.04
CA ASN A 294 -18.69 22.09 27.88
C ASN A 294 -17.81 23.07 27.06
N LEU A 295 -17.48 22.73 25.82
CA LEU A 295 -16.75 23.61 24.90
C LEU A 295 -17.64 24.74 24.38
N MET A 296 -18.94 24.49 24.17
CA MET A 296 -19.90 25.51 23.74
C MET A 296 -20.14 26.59 24.81
N ALA A 297 -19.99 26.26 26.10
CA ALA A 297 -20.09 27.21 27.20
C ALA A 297 -18.83 28.09 27.37
N ASN A 298 -17.73 27.79 26.66
CA ASN A 298 -16.49 28.54 26.77
C ASN A 298 -16.58 29.87 25.98
N PRO A 299 -16.25 31.03 26.58
CA PRO A 299 -16.31 32.33 25.89
C PRO A 299 -15.41 32.42 24.64
N PHE A 300 -14.38 31.57 24.54
CA PHE A 300 -13.52 31.47 23.37
C PHE A 300 -14.05 30.50 22.29
N TYR A 301 -15.26 29.95 22.45
CA TYR A 301 -15.91 29.06 21.49
C TYR A 301 -15.93 29.57 20.04
N PRO A 302 -16.14 30.87 19.74
CA PRO A 302 -16.04 31.39 18.37
C PRO A 302 -14.66 31.17 17.72
N CYS A 303 -13.62 30.91 18.49
CA CYS A 303 -12.29 30.53 17.99
C CYS A 303 -12.22 29.05 17.58
N TYR A 304 -13.02 28.16 18.18
CA TYR A 304 -13.00 26.72 17.92
C TYR A 304 -13.23 26.38 16.45
N GLU A 305 -14.28 26.92 15.82
CA GLU A 305 -14.59 26.65 14.41
C GLU A 305 -13.46 27.09 13.47
N LYS A 306 -12.82 28.21 13.80
CA LYS A 306 -11.72 28.78 13.02
C LYS A 306 -10.42 27.99 13.22
N LEU A 307 -10.13 27.51 14.43
CA LEU A 307 -9.04 26.57 14.70
C LEU A 307 -9.26 25.25 13.95
N VAL A 308 -10.48 24.71 13.97
CA VAL A 308 -10.85 23.52 13.18
C VAL A 308 -10.63 23.76 11.68
N LYS A 309 -11.01 24.94 11.17
CA LYS A 309 -10.79 25.31 9.77
C LYS A 309 -9.31 25.36 9.41
N TYR A 310 -8.46 25.93 10.28
CA TYR A 310 -7.01 25.94 10.08
C TYR A 310 -6.43 24.52 10.07
N LEU A 311 -6.81 23.69 11.05
CA LEU A 311 -6.33 22.31 11.13
C LEU A 311 -6.73 21.50 9.88
N LYS A 312 -7.93 21.75 9.33
CA LYS A 312 -8.36 21.15 8.05
C LYS A 312 -7.57 21.69 6.86
N ASN A 313 -7.38 23.01 6.78
CA ASN A 313 -6.70 23.64 5.66
C ASN A 313 -5.95 24.88 6.15
N LYS A 314 -4.62 24.77 6.21
CA LYS A 314 -3.72 25.85 6.64
C LYS A 314 -4.02 27.15 5.90
N GLU A 315 -4.04 27.13 4.57
CA GLU A 315 -4.27 28.33 3.73
C GLU A 315 -5.62 29.01 4.03
N GLY A 316 -6.66 28.21 4.32
CA GLY A 316 -7.99 28.70 4.64
C GLY A 316 -8.13 29.30 6.05
N GLY A 317 -7.18 29.05 6.94
CA GLY A 317 -7.17 29.51 8.33
C GLY A 317 -6.11 30.57 8.67
N VAL A 318 -5.00 30.63 7.93
CA VAL A 318 -3.88 31.57 8.17
C VAL A 318 -4.37 33.02 8.19
N LYS A 319 -5.22 33.43 7.23
CA LYS A 319 -5.76 34.79 7.18
C LYS A 319 -6.54 35.15 8.45
N TRP A 320 -7.26 34.19 9.03
CA TRP A 320 -7.99 34.43 10.27
C TRP A 320 -7.05 34.48 11.47
N ILE A 321 -6.10 33.55 11.62
CA ILE A 321 -5.14 33.58 12.72
C ILE A 321 -4.37 34.90 12.71
N HIS A 322 -3.85 35.32 11.56
CA HIS A 322 -3.15 36.60 11.47
C HIS A 322 -4.07 37.80 11.80
N GLY A 323 -5.35 37.77 11.40
CA GLY A 323 -6.31 38.82 11.76
C GLY A 323 -6.66 38.83 13.24
N TYR A 324 -6.92 37.66 13.82
CA TYR A 324 -7.23 37.51 15.25
C TYR A 324 -6.03 37.92 16.12
N LEU A 325 -4.82 37.51 15.73
CA LEU A 325 -3.58 37.89 16.41
C LEU A 325 -3.22 39.37 16.23
N LYS A 326 -3.70 40.04 15.18
CA LYS A 326 -3.51 41.49 15.00
C LYS A 326 -4.47 42.32 15.85
N ASN A 327 -5.70 41.83 16.05
CA ASN A 327 -6.75 42.57 16.76
C ASN A 327 -6.75 42.33 18.28
N ASN A 328 -5.96 41.38 18.80
CA ASN A 328 -5.87 41.04 20.22
C ASN A 328 -4.44 41.16 20.80
N ASN A 329 -3.53 41.85 20.10
CA ASN A 329 -2.38 42.52 20.73
C ASN A 329 -2.77 43.96 21.00
#